data_AF-Q2YCY7-F1
#
_entry.id   AF-Q2YCY7-F1
#
_cell.length_a   1.000
_cell.length_b   1.000
_cell.length_c   1.000
_cell.angle_alpha   90.00
_cell.angle_beta   90.00
_cell.angle_gamma   90.00
#
_symmetry.space_group_name_H-M   'P 1'
#
loop_
_entity.id
_entity.type
_entity.pdbx_description
1 polymer ?
#
loop_
_entity_poly.entity_id
_entity_poly.type
_entity_poly.pdbx_seq_one_letter_code
_entity_poly.pdbx_strand_id
1 'polypeptide(L)'
;MNEHAAHLVILGISGMIVAICVMLHYEALRFLGRTLGAHVHKRIGVLLVMMGLLIAHFLEVWVFAVAYMFVEHEMGFGRIAGITTGDIFDYFYYSSISYTTVGFGDLVPVG
;
A
#
# COMPACT_ATOMS: atom_id res chain seq x y z
N MET A 1 14.80 9.45 -21.72
CA MET A 1 13.53 8.74 -21.96
C MET A 1 12.48 9.78 -22.29
N ASN A 2 11.60 9.56 -23.28
CA ASN A 2 10.58 10.55 -23.62
C ASN A 2 9.64 10.72 -22.40
N GLU A 3 9.34 11.95 -22.00
CA GLU A 3 8.53 12.25 -20.79
C GLU A 3 7.17 11.53 -20.83
N HIS A 4 6.56 11.42 -22.01
CA HIS A 4 5.32 10.65 -22.18
C HIS A 4 5.47 9.15 -21.88
N ALA A 5 6.61 8.54 -22.25
CA ALA A 5 6.87 7.14 -21.98
C ALA A 5 7.04 6.89 -20.47
N ALA A 6 7.67 7.82 -19.75
CA ALA A 6 7.79 7.80 -18.30
C ALA A 6 6.43 7.78 -17.60
N HIS A 7 5.55 8.71 -17.96
CA HIS A 7 4.21 8.78 -17.37
C HIS A 7 3.37 7.52 -17.64
N LEU A 8 3.49 6.94 -18.83
CA LEU A 8 2.79 5.68 -19.15
C LEU A 8 3.31 4.50 -18.34
N VAL A 9 4.62 4.41 -18.10
CA VAL A 9 5.22 3.37 -17.24
C VAL A 9 4.74 3.52 -15.81
N ILE A 10 4.78 4.74 -15.25
CA ILE A 10 4.31 5.01 -13.89
C ILE A 10 2.82 4.65 -13.76
N LEU A 11 1.99 5.06 -14.74
CA LEU A 11 0.56 4.73 -14.76
C LEU A 11 0.34 3.20 -14.76
N GLY A 12 1.13 2.47 -15.56
CA GLY A 12 1.10 1.01 -15.59
C GLY A 12 1.45 0.37 -14.24
N ILE A 13 2.50 0.87 -13.58
CA ILE A 13 2.91 0.41 -12.25
C ILE A 13 1.81 0.72 -11.23
N SER A 14 1.30 1.95 -11.18
CA SER A 14 0.22 2.34 -10.27
C SER A 14 -1.02 1.47 -10.48
N GLY A 15 -1.42 1.23 -11.72
CA GLY A 15 -2.54 0.34 -12.04
C GLY A 15 -2.33 -1.10 -11.58
N MET A 16 -1.13 -1.64 -11.78
CA MET A 16 -0.75 -2.97 -11.30
C MET A 16 -0.79 -3.07 -9.78
N ILE A 17 -0.24 -2.08 -9.06
CA ILE A 17 -0.26 -2.03 -7.59
C ILE A 17 -1.69 -1.96 -7.07
N VAL A 18 -2.54 -1.09 -7.64
CA VAL A 18 -3.96 -1.01 -7.26
C VAL A 18 -4.67 -2.35 -7.50
N ALA A 19 -4.41 -3.02 -8.62
CA ALA A 19 -4.99 -4.35 -8.89
C ALA A 19 -4.55 -5.39 -7.85
N ILE A 20 -3.28 -5.39 -7.44
CA ILE A 20 -2.77 -6.27 -6.37
C ILE A 20 -3.49 -5.98 -5.04
N CYS A 21 -3.63 -4.71 -4.66
CA CYS A 21 -4.37 -4.29 -3.46
C CYS A 21 -5.82 -4.79 -3.48
N VAL A 22 -6.53 -4.58 -4.60
CA VAL A 22 -7.91 -5.08 -4.76
C VAL A 22 -7.99 -6.61 -4.62
N MET A 23 -7.03 -7.34 -5.19
CA MET A 23 -6.96 -8.80 -5.04
C MET A 23 -6.68 -9.22 -3.59
N LEU A 24 -5.79 -8.53 -2.88
CA LEU A 24 -5.49 -8.78 -1.46
C LEU A 24 -6.73 -8.54 -0.60
N HIS A 25 -7.45 -7.43 -0.82
CA HIS A 25 -8.73 -7.15 -0.17
C HIS A 25 -9.76 -8.25 -0.41
N TYR A 26 -9.91 -8.64 -1.67
CA TYR A 26 -10.86 -9.68 -2.06
C TYR A 26 -10.54 -11.01 -1.38
N GLU A 27 -9.28 -11.46 -1.41
CA GLU A 27 -8.91 -12.74 -0.80
C GLU A 27 -9.00 -12.67 0.73
N ALA A 28 -8.67 -11.54 1.36
CA ALA A 28 -8.87 -11.34 2.79
C ALA A 28 -10.36 -11.45 3.17
N LEU A 29 -11.25 -10.79 2.42
CA LEU A 29 -12.69 -10.85 2.67
C LEU A 29 -13.25 -12.26 2.42
N ARG A 30 -12.78 -12.93 1.36
CA ARG A 30 -13.15 -14.32 1.04
C ARG A 30 -12.67 -15.29 2.12
N PHE A 31 -11.44 -15.13 2.60
CA PHE A 31 -10.86 -15.92 3.68
C PHE A 31 -11.65 -15.73 4.98
N LEU A 32 -11.93 -14.47 5.36
CA LEU A 32 -12.73 -14.15 6.54
C LEU A 32 -14.15 -14.71 6.43
N GLY A 33 -14.81 -14.55 5.28
CA GLY A 33 -16.16 -15.06 5.03
C GLY A 33 -16.25 -16.59 5.08
N ARG A 34 -15.20 -17.31 4.68
CA ARG A 34 -15.13 -18.78 4.79
C ARG A 34 -14.79 -19.26 6.19
N THR A 35 -13.93 -18.53 6.90
CA THR A 35 -13.42 -18.94 8.22
C THR A 35 -14.42 -18.63 9.33
N LEU A 36 -15.09 -17.49 9.24
CA LEU A 36 -16.17 -17.12 10.15
C LEU A 36 -17.48 -17.77 9.71
N GLY A 37 -17.66 -19.04 10.06
CA GLY A 37 -18.92 -19.75 9.84
C GLY A 37 -20.11 -19.09 10.56
N ALA A 38 -21.33 -19.44 10.15
CA ALA A 38 -22.59 -18.89 10.67
C ALA A 38 -22.82 -19.07 12.19
N HIS A 39 -21.98 -19.86 12.86
CA HIS A 39 -22.07 -20.21 14.28
C HIS A 39 -21.32 -19.23 15.21
N VAL A 40 -20.55 -18.28 14.67
CA VAL A 40 -19.90 -17.25 15.47
C VAL A 40 -20.93 -16.24 15.97
N HIS A 41 -20.86 -15.86 17.24
CA HIS A 41 -21.70 -14.80 17.80
C HIS A 41 -21.55 -13.52 16.97
N LYS A 42 -22.67 -12.95 16.51
CA LYS A 42 -22.69 -11.82 15.55
C LYS A 42 -21.76 -10.67 15.93
N ARG A 43 -21.67 -10.30 17.22
CA ARG A 43 -20.76 -9.24 17.70
C ARG A 43 -19.27 -9.59 17.54
N ILE A 44 -18.87 -10.82 17.91
CA ILE A 44 -17.48 -11.26 17.81
C ILE A 44 -17.09 -11.44 16.34
N GLY A 45 -18.02 -11.91 15.51
CA GLY A 45 -17.78 -12.08 14.08
C GLY A 45 -17.45 -10.76 13.38
N VAL A 46 -18.20 -9.69 13.65
CA VAL A 46 -17.91 -8.37 13.08
C VAL A 46 -16.54 -7.85 13.52
N LEU A 47 -16.18 -8.00 14.81
CA LEU A 47 -14.88 -7.56 15.32
C LEU A 47 -13.72 -8.28 14.63
N LEU A 48 -13.82 -9.60 14.46
CA LEU A 48 -12.81 -10.41 13.78
C LEU A 48 -12.67 -10.04 12.30
N VAL A 49 -13.79 -9.77 11.61
CA VAL A 49 -13.75 -9.27 10.23
C VAL A 49 -13.06 -7.91 10.16
N MET A 50 -13.40 -6.98 11.06
CA MET A 50 -12.75 -5.67 11.12
C MET A 50 -11.23 -5.79 11.37
N MET A 51 -10.81 -6.63 12.31
CA MET A 51 -9.38 -6.86 12.57
C MET A 51 -8.67 -7.52 11.39
N GLY A 52 -9.30 -8.50 10.74
CA GLY A 52 -8.73 -9.15 9.56
C GLY A 52 -8.58 -8.19 8.37
N LEU A 53 -9.57 -7.32 8.15
CA LEU A 53 -9.46 -6.27 7.13
C LEU A 53 -8.38 -5.25 7.48
N LEU A 54 -8.22 -4.86 8.75
CA LEU A 54 -7.15 -3.96 9.17
C LEU A 54 -5.76 -4.57 8.89
N ILE A 55 -5.59 -5.87 9.11
CA ILE A 55 -4.36 -6.59 8.74
C ILE A 55 -4.15 -6.56 7.22
N ALA A 56 -5.21 -6.74 6.43
CA ALA A 56 -5.12 -6.63 4.97
C ALA A 56 -4.64 -5.23 4.54
N HIS A 57 -5.23 -4.16 5.10
CA HIS A 57 -4.77 -2.79 4.83
C HIS A 57 -3.32 -2.57 5.24
N PHE A 58 -2.89 -3.14 6.38
CA PHE A 58 -1.49 -3.08 6.80
C PHE A 58 -0.55 -3.73 5.78
N LEU A 59 -0.94 -4.86 5.18
CA LEU A 59 -0.15 -5.49 4.11
C LEU A 59 -0.10 -4.62 2.85
N GLU A 60 -1.17 -3.90 2.52
CA GLU A 60 -1.15 -2.97 1.37
C GLU A 60 -0.19 -1.80 1.56
N VAL A 61 -0.05 -1.30 2.79
CA VAL A 61 0.96 -0.27 3.10
C VAL A 61 2.36 -0.77 2.73
N TRP A 62 2.67 -2.05 2.97
CA TRP A 62 3.93 -2.65 2.52
C TRP A 62 4.04 -2.75 1.00
N VAL A 63 2.96 -3.12 0.30
CA VAL A 63 2.94 -3.17 -1.17
C VAL A 63 3.27 -1.80 -1.78
N PHE A 64 2.65 -0.73 -1.26
CA PHE A 64 2.96 0.63 -1.68
C PHE A 64 4.39 1.05 -1.33
N ALA A 65 4.89 0.67 -0.14
CA ALA A 65 6.26 0.98 0.27
C ALA A 65 7.30 0.40 -0.70
N VAL A 66 7.13 -0.88 -1.09
CA VAL A 66 8.00 -1.55 -2.07
C VAL A 66 7.89 -0.88 -3.45
N ALA A 67 6.67 -0.48 -3.86
CA ALA A 67 6.47 0.22 -5.12
C ALA A 67 7.20 1.57 -5.15
N TYR A 68 7.11 2.37 -4.08
CA TYR A 68 7.83 3.65 -3.97
C TYR A 68 9.34 3.45 -4.03
N MET A 69 9.87 2.50 -3.26
CA MET A 69 11.30 2.17 -3.26
C MET A 69 11.77 1.76 -4.66
N PHE A 70 11.01 0.92 -5.36
CA PHE A 70 11.36 0.45 -6.70
C PHE A 70 11.33 1.58 -7.74
N VAL A 71 10.31 2.44 -7.70
CA VAL A 71 10.17 3.57 -8.64
C VAL A 71 11.29 4.60 -8.43
N GLU A 72 11.65 4.89 -7.17
CA GLU A 72 12.72 5.83 -6.84
C GLU A 72 14.11 5.28 -7.21
N HIS A 73 14.46 4.06 -6.78
CA HIS A 73 15.81 3.50 -7.00
C HIS A 73 16.08 3.03 -8.44
N GLU A 74 15.15 2.27 -9.04
CA GLU A 74 15.43 1.57 -10.31
C GLU A 74 15.08 2.43 -11.52
N MET A 75 14.10 3.33 -11.38
CA MET A 75 13.65 4.16 -12.49
C MET A 75 14.10 5.62 -12.39
N GLY A 76 14.56 6.07 -11.21
CA GLY A 76 14.95 7.46 -10.98
C GLY A 76 13.80 8.46 -11.18
N PHE A 77 12.56 8.00 -10.99
CA PHE A 77 11.37 8.83 -11.20
C PHE A 77 10.91 9.48 -9.90
N GLY A 78 11.09 10.80 -9.86
CA GLY A 78 10.87 11.55 -8.63
C GLY A 78 11.81 11.09 -7.52
N ARG A 79 11.69 11.71 -6.36
CA ARG A 79 12.35 11.27 -5.13
C ARG A 79 11.51 11.68 -3.94
N ILE A 80 11.65 11.00 -2.82
CA ILE A 80 11.01 11.41 -1.58
C ILE A 80 12.03 12.23 -0.78
N ALA A 81 11.83 13.54 -0.76
CA ALA A 81 12.66 14.42 0.04
C ALA A 81 12.39 14.17 1.54
N GLY A 82 13.47 14.09 2.32
CA GLY A 82 13.43 13.76 3.76
C GLY A 82 13.89 12.33 4.07
N ILE A 83 14.02 11.45 3.07
CA ILE A 83 14.65 10.13 3.25
C ILE A 83 16.14 10.34 3.55
N THR A 84 16.63 9.74 4.64
CA THR A 84 18.02 9.92 5.10
C THR A 84 18.89 8.68 4.84
N THR A 85 18.31 7.49 4.99
CA THR A 85 19.05 6.22 4.89
C THR A 85 18.75 5.49 3.59
N GLY A 86 17.53 5.67 3.05
CA GLY A 86 17.08 4.93 1.87
C GLY A 86 16.69 3.48 2.18
N ASP A 87 16.50 3.16 3.46
CA ASP A 87 16.07 1.85 3.91
C ASP A 87 14.58 1.64 3.62
N ILE A 88 14.17 0.38 3.48
CA ILE A 88 12.76 0.02 3.23
C ILE A 88 11.79 0.59 4.27
N PHE A 89 12.27 0.86 5.50
CA PHE A 89 11.46 1.45 6.57
C PHE A 89 11.12 2.92 6.34
N ASP A 90 11.97 3.68 5.65
CA ASP A 90 11.68 5.08 5.29
C ASP A 90 10.50 5.12 4.30
N TYR A 91 10.50 4.22 3.32
CA TYR A 91 9.41 4.03 2.37
C TYR A 91 8.14 3.47 3.03
N PHE A 92 8.28 2.57 4.01
CA PHE A 92 7.16 2.06 4.79
C PHE A 92 6.49 3.17 5.60
N TYR A 93 7.29 4.03 6.23
CA TYR A 93 6.77 5.18 6.97
C TYR A 93 6.08 6.18 6.02
N TYR A 94 6.69 6.53 4.89
CA TYR A 94 6.07 7.37 3.85
C TYR A 94 4.73 6.79 3.36
N SER A 95 4.72 5.49 3.04
CA SER A 95 3.52 4.77 2.62
C SER A 95 2.44 4.81 3.70
N SER A 96 2.82 4.60 4.96
CA SER A 96 1.88 4.61 6.10
C SER A 96 1.20 5.96 6.26
N ILE A 97 1.96 7.06 6.29
CA ILE A 97 1.41 8.41 6.50
C ILE A 97 0.58 8.88 5.31
N SER A 98 0.90 8.43 4.10
CA SER A 98 0.15 8.74 2.88
C SER A 98 -1.15 7.93 2.81
N TYR A 99 -1.07 6.63 3.04
CA TYR A 99 -2.21 5.70 3.00
C TYR A 99 -3.26 6.05 4.06
N THR A 100 -2.82 6.42 5.26
CA THR A 100 -3.72 6.82 6.36
C THR A 100 -4.14 8.29 6.28
N THR A 101 -3.72 9.02 5.25
CA THR A 101 -4.02 10.45 5.03
C THR A 101 -3.54 11.38 6.15
N VAL A 102 -2.54 10.96 6.93
CA VAL A 102 -1.95 11.76 8.02
C VAL A 102 -1.06 12.88 7.48
N GLY A 103 -0.11 12.54 6.60
CA GLY A 103 0.74 13.50 5.89
C GLY A 103 1.47 14.52 6.78
N PHE A 104 2.36 14.08 7.69
CA PHE A 104 3.11 14.97 8.58
C PHE A 104 3.96 16.05 7.88
N GLY A 105 4.33 15.83 6.61
CA GLY A 105 5.07 16.79 5.80
C GLY A 105 6.59 16.79 6.01
N ASP A 106 7.09 15.85 6.82
CA ASP A 106 8.51 15.53 6.98
C ASP A 106 9.08 14.75 5.77
N LEU A 107 8.25 13.94 5.14
CA LEU A 107 8.53 13.27 3.87
C LEU A 107 7.60 13.77 2.78
N VAL A 108 8.20 14.29 1.70
CA VAL A 108 7.43 14.88 0.58
C VAL A 108 7.94 14.37 -0.77
N PRO A 109 7.03 13.94 -1.66
CA PRO A 109 7.42 13.56 -3.02
C PRO A 109 7.82 14.82 -3.80
N VAL A 110 8.94 14.76 -4.51
CA VAL A 110 9.41 15.84 -5.38
C VAL A 110 9.79 15.29 -6.75
N GLY A 111 9.38 15.99 -7.81
CA GLY A 111 9.55 15.55 -9.21
C GLY A 111 8.28 15.70 -10.01
#